data_AF-A0A9N9D091-F1
#
_entry.id   AF-A0A9N9D091-F1
#
_cell.length_a   1.000
_cell.length_b   1.000
_cell.length_c   1.000
_cell.angle_alpha   90.00
_cell.angle_beta   90.00
_cell.angle_gamma   90.00
#
_symmetry.space_group_name_H-M   'P 1'
#
loop_
_entity.id
_entity.type
_entity.pdbx_description
1 polymer ?
#
loop_
_entity_poly.entity_id
_entity_poly.type
_entity_poly.pdbx_seq_one_letter_code
_entity_poly.pdbx_strand_id
1 'polypeptide(L)'
;MTEVATTKKEQRLLIKPTKGLQASEDILGHPSSHRLNEADYQKVKEMSTAGVYSQEILSMLHQSNPDSLAISKTIYNIRNKIQHDNLQGCTLIHALFDKLTEGNFEFYYQYN
;
A
#
# COMPACT_ATOMS: atom_id res chain seq x y z
N MET A 1 13.77 47.90 49.24
CA MET A 1 13.53 46.47 48.97
C MET A 1 13.13 46.40 47.52
N THR A 2 14.06 46.03 46.64
CA THR A 2 13.85 46.12 45.18
C THR A 2 13.76 44.71 44.63
N GLU A 3 12.57 44.35 44.16
CA GLU A 3 12.27 43.02 43.62
C GLU A 3 12.89 42.81 42.24
N VAL A 4 13.45 41.61 42.10
CA VAL A 4 14.06 41.06 40.89
C VAL A 4 12.95 40.61 39.95
N ALA A 5 12.87 41.18 38.75
CA ALA A 5 12.04 40.66 37.67
C ALA A 5 12.92 40.15 36.53
N THR A 6 13.04 38.83 36.46
CA THR A 6 13.67 38.06 35.39
C THR A 6 12.83 38.13 34.11
N THR A 7 13.37 38.73 33.04
CA THR A 7 12.74 38.71 31.71
C THR A 7 13.18 37.46 30.95
N LYS A 8 12.26 36.48 30.83
CA LYS A 8 12.44 35.23 30.09
C LYS A 8 12.50 35.54 28.59
N LYS A 9 13.64 35.23 27.96
CA LYS A 9 13.90 35.40 26.52
C LYS A 9 13.12 34.32 25.76
N GLU A 10 11.91 34.62 25.30
CA GLU A 10 11.18 33.74 24.38
C GLU A 10 11.84 33.78 22.99
N GLN A 11 12.62 32.75 22.69
CA GLN A 11 13.14 32.50 21.35
C GLN A 11 12.03 31.82 20.53
N ARG A 12 11.28 32.62 19.77
CA ARG A 12 10.32 32.11 18.79
C ARG A 12 11.10 31.60 17.57
N LEU A 13 11.29 30.28 17.44
CA LEU A 13 11.85 29.68 16.23
C LEU A 13 10.95 30.05 15.03
N LEU A 14 11.51 30.81 14.10
CA LEU A 14 10.87 31.13 12.83
C LEU A 14 10.85 29.86 11.96
N ILE A 15 9.79 29.06 12.08
CA ILE A 15 9.51 28.00 11.11
C ILE A 15 9.17 28.72 9.80
N LYS A 16 10.11 28.71 8.85
CA LYS A 16 9.86 29.27 7.52
C LYS A 16 8.65 28.52 6.93
N PRO A 17 7.65 29.23 6.38
CA PRO A 17 6.54 28.56 5.73
C PRO A 17 7.11 27.74 4.56
N THR A 18 6.95 26.42 4.63
CA THR A 18 7.19 25.53 3.50
C THR A 18 6.34 26.09 2.36
N LYS A 19 6.96 26.47 1.23
CA LYS A 19 6.24 26.94 0.05
C LYS A 19 5.10 25.96 -0.22
N GLY A 20 3.87 26.41 -0.04
CA GLY A 20 2.68 25.60 -0.30
C GLY A 20 2.79 25.07 -1.72
N LEU A 21 2.75 23.74 -1.87
CA LEU A 21 2.62 23.11 -3.17
C LEU A 21 1.37 23.72 -3.81
N GLN A 22 1.52 24.47 -4.90
CA GLN A 22 0.35 24.88 -5.66
C GLN A 22 -0.41 23.61 -6.03
N ALA A 23 -1.72 23.60 -5.82
CA ALA A 23 -2.56 22.48 -6.18
C ALA A 23 -2.38 22.25 -7.69
N SER A 24 -1.75 21.13 -8.06
CA SER A 24 -1.66 20.71 -9.45
C SER A 24 -3.07 20.47 -9.95
N GLU A 25 -3.46 21.14 -11.03
CA GLU A 25 -4.75 20.90 -11.72
C GLU A 25 -4.76 19.54 -12.44
N ASP A 26 -3.59 18.88 -12.53
CA ASP A 26 -3.48 17.55 -13.10
C ASP A 26 -4.07 16.50 -12.15
N ILE A 27 -5.37 16.28 -12.30
CA ILE A 27 -6.12 15.24 -11.61
C ILE A 27 -5.55 13.84 -11.86
N LEU A 28 -4.83 13.61 -12.96
CA LEU A 28 -4.26 12.30 -13.29
C LEU A 28 -3.06 11.96 -12.41
N GLY A 29 -2.37 12.95 -11.86
CA GLY A 29 -1.28 12.74 -10.91
C GLY A 29 -1.74 12.39 -9.49
N HIS A 30 -3.03 12.55 -9.18
CA HIS A 30 -3.54 12.36 -7.83
C HIS A 30 -3.83 10.88 -7.54
N PRO A 31 -3.28 10.29 -6.46
CA PRO A 31 -3.47 8.85 -6.15
C PRO A 31 -4.93 8.41 -6.05
N SER A 32 -5.83 9.31 -5.63
CA SER A 32 -7.26 8.98 -5.54
C SER A 32 -7.91 8.77 -6.91
N SER A 33 -7.38 9.39 -7.97
CA SER A 33 -7.91 9.29 -9.32
C SER A 33 -7.66 7.91 -9.93
N HIS A 34 -6.61 7.22 -9.47
CA HIS A 34 -6.30 5.85 -9.87
C HIS A 34 -7.07 4.79 -9.08
N ARG A 35 -8.02 5.17 -8.20
CA ARG A 35 -8.78 4.21 -7.41
C ARG A 35 -9.71 3.39 -8.30
N LEU A 36 -9.76 2.09 -8.04
CA LEU A 36 -10.73 1.22 -8.69
C LEU A 36 -12.11 1.41 -8.09
N ASN A 37 -13.14 1.26 -8.93
CA ASN A 37 -14.49 1.00 -8.45
C ASN A 37 -14.58 -0.43 -7.88
N GLU A 38 -15.70 -0.74 -7.23
CA GLU A 38 -15.85 -2.03 -6.55
C GLU A 38 -15.85 -3.23 -7.52
N ALA A 39 -16.43 -3.07 -8.71
CA ALA A 39 -16.47 -4.13 -9.72
C ALA A 39 -15.06 -4.46 -10.25
N ASP A 40 -14.28 -3.44 -10.57
CA ASP A 40 -12.90 -3.54 -11.01
C ASP A 40 -12.01 -4.12 -9.90
N TYR A 41 -12.23 -3.69 -8.66
CA TYR A 41 -11.53 -4.25 -7.50
C TYR A 41 -11.79 -5.76 -7.36
N GLN A 42 -13.04 -6.19 -7.47
CA GLN A 42 -13.42 -7.60 -7.39
C GLN A 42 -12.79 -8.42 -8.53
N LYS A 43 -12.76 -7.87 -9.76
CA LYS A 43 -12.09 -8.52 -10.89
C LYS A 43 -10.59 -8.67 -10.68
N VAL A 44 -9.93 -7.61 -10.17
CA VAL A 44 -8.50 -7.65 -9.81
C VAL A 44 -8.25 -8.68 -8.71
N LYS A 45 -9.17 -8.80 -7.74
CA LYS A 45 -9.08 -9.79 -6.66
C LYS A 45 -9.11 -11.22 -7.19
N GLU A 46 -10.07 -11.54 -8.05
CA GLU A 46 -10.19 -12.86 -8.68
C GLU A 46 -8.94 -13.24 -9.47
N MET A 47 -8.45 -12.33 -10.33
CA MET A 47 -7.22 -12.57 -11.10
C MET A 47 -5.98 -12.69 -10.21
N SER A 48 -5.91 -11.91 -9.13
CA SER A 48 -4.81 -12.00 -8.15
C SER A 48 -4.81 -13.34 -7.42
N THR A 49 -5.98 -13.85 -7.03
CA THR A 49 -6.11 -15.18 -6.42
C THR A 49 -5.79 -16.30 -7.40
N ALA A 50 -6.02 -16.10 -8.70
CA ALA A 50 -5.62 -17.01 -9.76
C ALA A 50 -4.12 -16.94 -10.13
N GLY A 51 -3.35 -16.03 -9.50
CA GLY A 51 -1.91 -15.93 -9.70
C GLY A 51 -1.46 -15.09 -10.91
N VAL A 52 -2.37 -14.40 -11.59
CA VAL A 52 -2.08 -13.58 -12.79
C VAL A 52 -1.11 -12.42 -12.45
N TYR A 53 -0.22 -12.05 -13.37
CA TYR A 53 0.73 -10.96 -13.12
C TYR A 53 0.07 -9.58 -13.15
N SER A 54 0.59 -8.62 -12.38
CA SER A 54 -0.01 -7.28 -12.25
C SER A 54 -0.12 -6.51 -13.58
N GLN A 55 0.82 -6.72 -14.50
CA GLN A 55 0.79 -6.10 -15.83
C GLN A 55 -0.32 -6.70 -16.70
N GLU A 56 -0.49 -8.03 -16.66
CA GLU A 56 -1.56 -8.72 -17.39
C GLU A 56 -2.94 -8.32 -16.83
N ILE A 57 -3.06 -8.26 -15.50
CA ILE A 57 -4.25 -7.76 -14.81
C ILE A 57 -4.59 -6.34 -15.29
N LEU A 58 -3.60 -5.45 -15.36
CA LEU A 58 -3.79 -4.08 -15.84
C LEU A 58 -4.28 -4.05 -17.28
N SER A 59 -3.66 -4.83 -18.17
CA SER A 59 -4.09 -4.92 -19.57
C SER A 59 -5.52 -5.43 -19.70
N MET A 60 -5.88 -6.50 -18.97
CA MET A 60 -7.24 -7.04 -18.96
C MET A 60 -8.26 -6.07 -18.36
N LEU A 61 -7.85 -5.28 -17.37
CA LEU A 61 -8.67 -4.25 -16.76
C LEU A 61 -9.00 -3.14 -17.77
N HIS A 62 -7.99 -2.60 -18.46
CA HIS A 62 -8.17 -1.58 -19.49
C HIS A 62 -8.95 -2.07 -20.70
N GLN A 63 -8.83 -3.35 -21.06
CA GLN A 63 -9.66 -3.97 -22.10
C GLN A 63 -11.14 -4.02 -21.71
N SER A 64 -11.45 -4.31 -20.44
CA SER A 64 -12.85 -4.36 -19.98
C SER A 64 -13.43 -3.01 -19.59
N ASN A 65 -12.60 -2.10 -19.09
CA ASN A 65 -12.98 -0.76 -18.65
C ASN A 65 -11.93 0.24 -19.18
N PRO A 66 -12.12 0.74 -20.42
CA PRO A 66 -11.20 1.71 -21.02
C PRO A 66 -11.10 3.03 -20.25
N ASP A 67 -12.12 3.38 -19.46
CA ASP A 67 -12.16 4.62 -18.67
C ASP A 67 -11.38 4.51 -17.36
N SER A 68 -10.85 3.32 -17.03
CA SER A 68 -10.08 3.11 -15.82
C SER A 68 -8.74 3.83 -15.85
N LEU A 69 -8.54 4.76 -14.93
CA LEU A 69 -7.27 5.46 -14.72
C LEU A 69 -6.27 4.64 -13.89
N ALA A 70 -6.51 3.34 -13.70
CA ALA A 70 -5.62 2.48 -12.94
C ALA A 70 -4.22 2.42 -13.58
N ILE A 71 -3.20 2.36 -12.73
CA ILE A 71 -1.81 2.18 -13.13
C ILE A 71 -1.24 0.92 -12.49
N SER A 72 -0.11 0.43 -13.00
CA SER A 72 0.55 -0.79 -12.50
C SER A 72 0.80 -0.75 -10.99
N LYS A 73 1.18 0.42 -10.44
CA LYS A 73 1.36 0.63 -9.00
C LYS A 73 0.07 0.40 -8.20
N THR A 74 -1.08 0.83 -8.72
CA THR A 74 -2.39 0.58 -8.11
C THR A 74 -2.67 -0.92 -8.03
N ILE A 75 -2.46 -1.64 -9.15
CA ILE A 75 -2.70 -3.08 -9.21
C ILE A 75 -1.75 -3.84 -8.28
N TYR A 76 -0.46 -3.49 -8.26
CA TYR A 76 0.52 -4.06 -7.34
C TYR A 76 0.11 -3.88 -5.88
N ASN A 77 -0.29 -2.67 -5.49
CA ASN A 77 -0.71 -2.37 -4.11
C ASN A 77 -1.95 -3.16 -3.71
N ILE A 78 -2.94 -3.26 -4.60
CA ILE A 78 -4.17 -4.02 -4.37
C ILE A 78 -3.85 -5.51 -4.23
N ARG A 79 -3.04 -6.06 -5.14
CA ARG A 79 -2.59 -7.45 -5.07
C ARG A 79 -1.86 -7.75 -3.77
N ASN A 80 -0.95 -6.88 -3.35
CA ASN A 80 -0.20 -7.04 -2.11
C ASN A 80 -1.14 -6.99 -0.90
N LYS A 81 -2.14 -6.10 -0.90
CA LYS A 81 -3.18 -6.07 0.14
C LYS A 81 -3.97 -7.38 0.19
N ILE A 82 -4.44 -7.88 -0.96
CA ILE A 82 -5.16 -9.16 -1.04
C ILE A 82 -4.30 -10.31 -0.50
N GLN A 83 -3.02 -10.34 -0.88
CA GLN A 83 -2.10 -11.37 -0.40
C GLN A 83 -1.89 -11.29 1.11
N HIS A 84 -1.68 -10.08 1.64
CA HIS A 84 -1.55 -9.86 3.08
C HIS A 84 -2.80 -10.31 3.85
N ASP A 85 -3.98 -9.96 3.33
CA ASP A 85 -5.27 -10.34 3.94
C ASP A 85 -5.47 -11.87 3.88
N ASN A 86 -5.11 -12.51 2.77
CA ASN A 86 -5.14 -13.97 2.62
C ASN A 86 -4.18 -14.68 3.58
N LEU A 87 -3.02 -14.07 3.85
CA LEU A 87 -2.05 -14.59 4.80
C LEU A 87 -2.38 -14.24 6.25
N GLN A 88 -3.46 -13.51 6.51
CA GLN A 88 -3.85 -13.04 7.86
C GLN A 88 -2.71 -12.31 8.60
N GLY A 89 -1.81 -11.64 7.86
CA GLY A 89 -0.63 -10.97 8.42
C GLY A 89 0.56 -11.90 8.74
N CYS A 90 0.46 -13.20 8.49
CA CYS A 90 1.59 -14.13 8.57
C CYS A 90 2.54 -13.96 7.39
N THR A 91 3.80 -14.35 7.57
CA THR A 91 4.72 -14.44 6.43
C THR A 91 4.39 -15.66 5.56
N LEU A 92 4.79 -15.64 4.29
CA LEU A 92 4.65 -16.79 3.40
C LEU A 92 5.28 -18.07 3.96
N ILE A 93 6.41 -17.94 4.66
CA ILE A 93 7.11 -19.06 5.28
C ILE A 93 6.26 -19.65 6.42
N HIS A 94 5.63 -18.82 7.26
CA HIS A 94 4.75 -19.31 8.31
C HIS A 94 3.52 -20.02 7.72
N ALA A 95 2.83 -19.39 6.76
CA ALA A 95 1.66 -20.00 6.12
C ALA A 95 2.01 -21.32 5.40
N LEU A 96 3.23 -21.42 4.84
CA LEU A 96 3.74 -22.65 4.27
C LEU A 96 3.94 -23.71 5.35
N PHE A 97 4.62 -23.39 6.46
CA PHE A 97 4.82 -24.34 7.55
C PHE A 97 3.49 -24.81 8.14
N ASP A 98 2.53 -23.92 8.37
CA ASP A 98 1.19 -24.28 8.86
C ASP A 98 0.53 -25.32 7.94
N LYS A 99 0.54 -25.05 6.63
CA LYS A 99 -0.02 -25.96 5.61
C LYS A 99 0.69 -27.31 5.56
N LEU A 100 2.00 -27.34 5.77
CA LEU A 100 2.73 -28.59 5.76
C LEU A 100 2.59 -29.36 7.08
N THR A 101 2.47 -28.67 8.22
CA THR A 101 2.15 -29.29 9.50
C THR A 101 0.75 -29.91 9.46
N GLU A 102 -0.24 -29.26 8.84
CA GLU A 102 -1.56 -29.85 8.56
C GLU A 102 -1.44 -31.16 7.74
N GLY A 103 -0.45 -31.24 6.85
CA GLY A 103 -0.15 -32.42 6.03
C GLY A 103 0.72 -33.49 6.69
N ASN A 104 1.05 -33.38 7.98
CA ASN A 104 1.96 -34.28 8.71
C ASN A 104 3.37 -34.40 8.09
N PHE A 105 3.86 -33.34 7.44
CA PHE A 105 5.24 -33.31 6.97
C PHE A 105 6.20 -33.00 8.13
N GLU A 106 7.37 -33.65 8.14
CA GLU A 106 8.45 -33.38 9.09
C GLU A 106 9.48 -32.41 8.48
N PHE A 107 10.04 -31.51 9.30
CA PHE A 107 11.02 -30.50 8.88
C PHE A 107 12.26 -30.54 9.76
N TYR A 108 13.43 -30.47 9.11
CA TYR A 108 14.73 -30.39 9.78
C TYR A 108 15.36 -29.03 9.46
N TYR A 109 15.75 -28.29 10.51
CA TYR A 109 16.45 -27.01 10.36
C TYR A 109 17.96 -27.25 10.42
N GLN A 110 18.69 -26.80 9.40
CA GLN A 110 20.15 -26.80 9.40
C GLN A 110 20.65 -25.36 9.51
N TYR A 111 21.37 -25.06 10.59
CA TYR A 111 22.10 -23.81 10.72
C TYR A 111 23.48 -24.00 10.08
N ASN A 112 23.85 -23.10 9.18
CA ASN A 112 25.18 -23.04 8.56
C ASN A 112 26.17 -22.31 9.46
#